data_AF-A0A233V6H9-F1
#
_entry.id   AF-A0A233V6H9-F1
#
_cell.length_a   1.000
_cell.length_b   1.000
_cell.length_c   1.000
_cell.angle_alpha   90.00
_cell.angle_beta   90.00
_cell.angle_gamma   90.00
#
_symmetry.space_group_name_H-M   'P 1'
#
loop_
_entity.id
_entity.type
_entity.pdbx_description
1 polymer ?
#
loop_
_entity_poly.entity_id
_entity_poly.type
_entity_poly.pdbx_seq_one_letter_code
_entity_poly.pdbx_strand_id
1 'polypeptide(L)'
;MKRNVDFYVKKRNELIDLLDEEKITKQEFISRNNVLINSFNLRPFTDIKTVNEGVFNYQYYNLKAKEYNTIANRYKNKKPKKYLASLNKCRNYYLEKDNTILKILELIEYKNVEAYYIDILSYRMRDNLFEIVLKDYEKMIFHTINENIKQHLISNNVFEPIKKKSLIDSYVNKGY
;
A
#
# COMPACT_ATOMS: atom_id res chain seq x y z
N MET A 1 0.11 -15.65 -16.98
CA MET A 1 0.52 -14.73 -15.89
C MET A 1 -0.30 -13.43 -15.92
N LYS A 2 -0.32 -12.66 -17.02
CA LYS A 2 -1.16 -11.43 -17.18
C LYS A 2 -2.64 -11.60 -16.79
N ARG A 3 -3.32 -12.66 -17.27
CA ARG A 3 -4.73 -12.93 -16.89
C ARG A 3 -4.97 -13.05 -15.38
N ASN A 4 -3.99 -13.50 -14.60
CA ASN A 4 -4.18 -13.71 -13.16
C ASN A 4 -4.05 -12.39 -12.38
N VAL A 5 -3.21 -11.46 -12.82
CA VAL A 5 -3.03 -10.18 -12.13
C VAL A 5 -4.17 -9.22 -12.43
N ASP A 6 -4.66 -9.16 -13.66
CA ASP A 6 -5.83 -8.33 -14.01
C ASP A 6 -7.08 -8.79 -13.25
N PHE A 7 -7.27 -10.11 -13.15
CA PHE A 7 -8.36 -10.68 -12.36
C PHE A 7 -8.17 -10.42 -10.86
N TYR A 8 -6.95 -10.49 -10.33
CA TYR A 8 -6.66 -10.07 -8.95
C TYR A 8 -7.05 -8.61 -8.71
N VAL A 9 -6.63 -7.68 -9.58
CA VAL A 9 -6.94 -6.25 -9.44
C VAL A 9 -8.45 -6.01 -9.48
N LYS A 10 -9.15 -6.67 -10.41
CA LYS A 10 -10.62 -6.64 -10.45
C LYS A 10 -11.25 -7.08 -9.13
N LYS A 11 -10.85 -8.24 -8.59
CA LYS A 11 -11.37 -8.74 -7.31
C LYS A 11 -11.01 -7.85 -6.12
N ARG A 12 -9.84 -7.22 -6.15
CA ARG A 12 -9.43 -6.24 -5.15
C ARG A 12 -10.31 -4.99 -5.21
N ASN A 13 -10.64 -4.49 -6.40
CA ASN A 13 -11.54 -3.34 -6.57
C ASN A 13 -12.96 -3.68 -6.11
N GLU A 14 -13.48 -4.86 -6.44
CA GLU A 14 -14.78 -5.36 -5.93
C GLU A 14 -14.80 -5.41 -4.39
N LEU A 15 -13.71 -5.83 -3.73
CA LEU A 15 -13.63 -5.81 -2.26
C LEU A 15 -13.68 -4.39 -1.69
N ILE A 16 -13.14 -3.40 -2.41
CA ILE A 16 -13.20 -2.00 -1.99
C ILE A 16 -14.63 -1.48 -2.16
N ASP A 17 -15.33 -1.80 -3.25
CA ASP A 17 -16.75 -1.47 -3.41
C ASP A 17 -17.56 -1.98 -2.22
N LEU A 18 -17.39 -3.26 -1.86
CA LEU A 18 -18.11 -3.84 -0.73
C LEU A 18 -17.83 -3.12 0.60
N LEU A 19 -16.62 -2.61 0.78
CA LEU A 19 -16.26 -1.89 2.00
C LEU A 19 -16.84 -0.46 2.00
N ASP A 20 -16.73 0.24 0.87
CA ASP A 20 -17.23 1.61 0.72
C ASP A 20 -18.76 1.67 0.75
N GLU A 21 -19.44 0.64 0.25
CA GLU A 21 -20.88 0.42 0.36
C GLU A 21 -21.32 -0.14 1.73
N GLU A 22 -20.39 -0.27 2.68
CA GLU A 22 -20.61 -0.80 4.03
C GLU A 22 -21.20 -2.23 4.09
N LYS A 23 -21.12 -2.99 2.99
CA LYS A 23 -21.55 -4.40 2.91
C LYS A 23 -20.62 -5.35 3.65
N ILE A 24 -19.37 -4.94 3.88
CA ILE A 24 -18.40 -5.68 4.69
C ILE A 24 -17.73 -4.76 5.70
N THR A 25 -17.33 -5.32 6.84
CA THR A 25 -16.56 -4.57 7.85
C THR A 25 -15.09 -4.40 7.42
N LYS A 26 -14.37 -3.48 8.05
CA LYS A 26 -12.92 -3.34 7.87
C LYS A 26 -12.18 -4.65 8.18
N GLN A 27 -12.60 -5.38 9.22
CA GLN A 27 -11.99 -6.66 9.60
C GLN A 27 -12.21 -7.72 8.51
N GLU A 28 -13.43 -7.78 7.99
CA GLU A 28 -13.80 -8.66 6.87
C GLU A 28 -12.98 -8.31 5.61
N PHE A 29 -12.88 -7.03 5.26
CA PHE A 29 -12.07 -6.54 4.13
C PHE A 29 -10.61 -6.98 4.25
N ILE A 30 -9.99 -6.77 5.42
CA ILE A 30 -8.60 -7.18 5.66
C ILE A 30 -8.44 -8.70 5.53
N SER A 31 -9.35 -9.48 6.12
CA SER A 31 -9.33 -10.94 6.04
C SER A 31 -9.45 -11.43 4.60
N ARG A 32 -10.44 -10.93 3.85
CA ARG A 32 -10.68 -11.30 2.45
C ARG A 32 -9.54 -10.87 1.54
N ASN A 33 -8.96 -9.69 1.74
CA ASN A 33 -7.81 -9.23 0.97
C ASN A 33 -6.57 -10.12 1.22
N ASN A 34 -6.37 -10.60 2.46
CA ASN A 34 -5.32 -11.55 2.79
C ASN A 34 -5.53 -12.92 2.12
N VAL A 35 -6.77 -13.40 2.06
CA VAL A 35 -7.08 -14.63 1.32
C VAL A 35 -6.82 -14.42 -0.16
N LEU A 36 -7.31 -13.32 -0.72
CA LEU A 36 -7.20 -12.99 -2.14
C LEU A 36 -5.73 -13.00 -2.61
N ILE A 37 -4.84 -12.33 -1.88
CA ILE A 37 -3.44 -12.24 -2.31
C ILE A 37 -2.70 -13.58 -2.22
N ASN A 38 -3.10 -14.45 -1.29
CA ASN A 38 -2.52 -15.79 -1.14
C ASN A 38 -3.13 -16.79 -2.14
N SER A 39 -4.40 -16.64 -2.54
CA SER A 39 -5.10 -17.60 -3.39
C SER A 39 -4.61 -17.63 -4.84
N PHE A 40 -4.02 -16.52 -5.33
CA PHE A 40 -3.55 -16.47 -6.72
C PHE A 40 -2.21 -17.19 -6.96
N ASN A 41 -1.55 -17.69 -5.91
CA ASN A 41 -0.21 -18.28 -5.97
C ASN A 41 0.80 -17.42 -6.78
N LEU A 42 0.56 -16.10 -6.79
CA LEU A 42 1.41 -15.14 -7.47
C LEU A 42 2.54 -14.76 -6.52
N ARG A 43 3.75 -14.68 -7.06
CA ARG A 43 4.89 -14.06 -6.40
C ARG A 43 5.04 -12.64 -6.92
N PRO A 44 5.64 -11.73 -6.15
CA PRO A 44 5.96 -10.40 -6.66
C PRO A 44 6.73 -10.47 -7.97
N PHE A 45 6.34 -9.63 -8.92
CA PHE A 45 6.99 -9.50 -10.21
C PHE A 45 8.34 -8.79 -10.03
N THR A 46 9.42 -9.40 -10.50
CA THR A 46 10.76 -8.78 -10.46
C THR A 46 10.88 -7.60 -11.41
N ASP A 47 10.31 -7.78 -12.60
CA ASP A 47 10.22 -6.79 -13.67
C ASP A 47 8.76 -6.36 -13.84
N ILE A 48 8.44 -5.14 -13.38
CA ILE A 48 7.08 -4.57 -13.40
C ILE A 48 6.88 -3.89 -14.75
N LYS A 49 6.03 -4.45 -15.61
CA LYS A 49 5.78 -3.94 -16.97
C LYS A 49 4.43 -3.24 -17.08
N THR A 50 3.56 -3.43 -16.10
CA THR A 50 2.21 -2.90 -16.08
C THR A 50 1.86 -2.36 -14.70
N VAL A 51 0.94 -1.39 -14.66
CA VAL A 51 0.44 -0.83 -13.41
C VAL A 51 -0.20 -1.90 -12.52
N ASN A 52 -0.92 -2.87 -13.11
CA ASN A 52 -1.55 -3.97 -12.38
C ASN A 52 -0.52 -4.88 -11.68
N GLU A 53 0.60 -5.20 -12.34
CA GLU A 53 1.72 -5.94 -11.72
C GLU A 53 2.32 -5.14 -10.55
N GLY A 54 2.50 -3.83 -10.73
CA GLY A 54 2.99 -2.96 -9.68
C GLY A 54 2.04 -2.92 -8.49
N VAL A 55 0.74 -2.86 -8.71
CA VAL A 55 -0.24 -2.82 -7.62
C VAL A 55 -0.35 -4.14 -6.88
N PHE A 56 -0.25 -5.27 -7.58
CA PHE A 56 -0.10 -6.55 -6.91
C PHE A 56 1.14 -6.56 -5.99
N ASN A 57 2.31 -6.13 -6.49
CA ASN A 57 3.53 -6.05 -5.68
C ASN A 57 3.36 -5.14 -4.46
N TYR A 58 2.79 -3.95 -4.66
CA TYR A 58 2.54 -2.98 -3.60
C TYR A 58 1.68 -3.60 -2.49
N GLN A 59 0.55 -4.22 -2.86
CA GLN A 59 -0.34 -4.86 -1.89
C GLN A 59 0.35 -6.03 -1.17
N TYR A 60 1.13 -6.83 -1.90
CA TYR A 60 1.87 -7.96 -1.36
C TYR A 60 2.87 -7.52 -0.30
N TYR A 61 3.72 -6.55 -0.65
CA TYR A 61 4.75 -6.05 0.24
C TYR A 61 4.16 -5.32 1.45
N ASN A 62 3.11 -4.51 1.25
CA ASN A 62 2.40 -3.87 2.36
C ASN A 62 1.82 -4.90 3.34
N LEU A 63 1.19 -5.97 2.83
CA LEU A 63 0.66 -7.03 3.68
C LEU A 63 1.76 -7.74 4.45
N LYS A 64 2.84 -8.16 3.77
CA LYS A 64 3.95 -8.85 4.42
C LYS A 64 4.64 -7.98 5.47
N ALA A 65 4.77 -6.68 5.23
CA ALA A 65 5.29 -5.75 6.22
C ALA A 65 4.42 -5.74 7.51
N LYS A 66 3.09 -5.66 7.36
CA LYS A 66 2.15 -5.70 8.50
C LYS A 66 2.16 -7.04 9.24
N GLU A 67 2.26 -8.15 8.50
CA GLU A 67 2.40 -9.50 9.06
C GLU A 67 3.67 -9.61 9.92
N TYR A 68 4.82 -9.22 9.38
CA TYR A 68 6.09 -9.27 10.11
C TYR A 68 6.18 -8.28 11.27
N ASN A 69 5.51 -7.13 11.18
CA ASN A 69 5.37 -6.22 12.32
C ASN A 69 4.60 -6.89 13.47
N THR A 70 3.50 -7.59 13.15
CA THR A 70 2.72 -8.36 14.14
C THR A 70 3.57 -9.46 14.78
N ILE A 71 4.32 -10.20 13.97
CA ILE A 71 5.24 -11.25 14.45
C ILE A 71 6.35 -10.66 15.34
N ALA A 72 6.95 -9.54 14.94
CA ALA A 72 7.97 -8.86 15.74
C ALA A 72 7.40 -8.49 17.12
N ASN A 73 6.23 -7.86 17.17
CA ASN A 73 5.60 -7.47 18.44
C ASN A 73 5.33 -8.66 19.37
N ARG A 74 5.02 -9.86 18.83
CA ARG A 74 4.88 -11.09 19.65
C ARG A 74 6.18 -11.53 20.31
N TYR A 75 7.33 -11.26 19.69
CA TYR A 75 8.65 -11.61 20.22
C TYR A 75 9.31 -10.49 21.02
N LYS A 76 8.74 -9.29 21.03
CA LYS A 76 9.23 -8.14 21.79
C LYS A 76 9.41 -8.52 23.27
N ASN A 77 10.58 -8.23 23.82
CA ASN A 77 11.00 -8.57 25.19
C ASN A 77 11.06 -10.08 25.53
N LYS A 78 10.71 -10.99 24.61
CA LYS A 78 10.71 -12.45 24.84
C LYS A 78 11.87 -13.16 24.13
N LYS A 79 12.08 -12.84 22.84
CA LYS A 79 13.09 -13.52 21.99
C LYS A 79 13.81 -12.48 21.13
N PRO A 80 14.87 -11.82 21.64
CA PRO A 80 15.53 -10.69 20.97
C PRO A 80 16.00 -10.99 19.54
N LYS A 81 16.62 -12.16 19.30
CA LYS A 81 17.06 -12.58 17.97
C LYS A 81 15.88 -12.69 16.98
N LYS A 82 14.76 -13.30 17.40
CA LYS A 82 13.56 -13.44 16.57
C LYS A 82 12.87 -12.11 16.34
N TYR A 83 12.83 -11.24 17.36
CA TYR A 83 12.33 -9.87 17.25
C TYR A 83 13.08 -9.09 16.17
N LEU A 84 14.41 -9.06 16.23
CA LEU A 84 15.25 -8.35 15.26
C LEU A 84 15.09 -8.92 13.84
N ALA A 85 15.09 -10.25 13.69
CA ALA A 85 14.90 -10.89 12.39
C ALA A 85 13.54 -10.52 11.77
N SER A 86 12.45 -10.54 12.56
CA SER A 86 11.12 -10.14 12.08
C SER A 86 11.03 -8.65 11.76
N LEU A 87 11.69 -7.79 12.55
CA LEU A 87 11.72 -6.36 12.30
C LEU A 87 12.49 -6.02 11.01
N ASN A 88 13.62 -6.69 10.75
CA ASN A 88 14.37 -6.52 9.51
C ASN A 88 13.55 -6.94 8.29
N LYS A 89 12.82 -8.06 8.37
CA LYS A 89 11.89 -8.47 7.30
C LYS A 89 10.78 -7.43 7.08
N CYS A 90 10.17 -6.92 8.15
CA CYS A 90 9.16 -5.86 8.08
C CYS A 90 9.70 -4.63 7.33
N ARG A 91 10.91 -4.16 7.69
CA ARG A 91 11.58 -3.03 7.04
C ARG A 91 11.87 -3.30 5.57
N ASN A 92 12.39 -4.48 5.24
CA ASN A 92 12.65 -4.86 3.85
C ASN A 92 11.37 -4.85 3.02
N TYR A 93 10.26 -5.37 3.55
CA TYR A 93 8.99 -5.32 2.83
C TYR A 93 8.43 -3.90 2.66
N TYR A 94 8.59 -3.01 3.64
CA TYR A 94 8.25 -1.60 3.43
C TYR A 94 9.14 -0.92 2.38
N LEU A 95 10.43 -1.26 2.33
CA LEU A 95 11.34 -0.79 1.29
C LEU A 95 10.89 -1.28 -0.10
N GLU A 96 10.58 -2.57 -0.26
CA GLU A 96 10.10 -3.10 -1.54
C GLU A 96 8.73 -2.52 -1.95
N LYS A 97 7.86 -2.25 -0.97
CA LYS A 97 6.59 -1.53 -1.19
C LYS A 97 6.84 -0.13 -1.76
N ASP A 98 7.78 0.62 -1.19
CA ASP A 98 8.13 1.97 -1.65
C ASP A 98 8.85 1.94 -3.02
N ASN A 99 9.78 1.00 -3.24
CA ASN A 99 10.42 0.81 -4.55
C ASN A 99 9.39 0.50 -5.65
N THR A 100 8.34 -0.23 -5.30
CA THR A 100 7.23 -0.53 -6.21
C THR A 100 6.45 0.73 -6.60
N ILE A 101 6.22 1.65 -5.66
CA ILE A 101 5.59 2.95 -5.97
C ILE A 101 6.42 3.72 -7.00
N LEU A 102 7.74 3.83 -6.80
CA LEU A 102 8.62 4.53 -7.74
C LEU A 102 8.56 3.91 -9.14
N LYS A 103 8.66 2.58 -9.24
CA LYS A 103 8.54 1.88 -10.53
C LYS A 103 7.20 2.16 -11.23
N ILE A 104 6.10 2.23 -10.48
CA ILE A 104 4.78 2.56 -11.05
C ILE A 104 4.77 4.01 -11.56
N LEU A 105 5.28 4.96 -10.78
CA LEU A 105 5.35 6.37 -11.15
C LEU A 105 6.20 6.60 -12.40
N GLU A 106 7.34 5.92 -12.51
CA GLU A 106 8.20 5.92 -13.69
C GLU A 106 7.50 5.31 -14.91
N LEU A 107 6.79 4.19 -14.74
CA LEU A 107 6.06 3.51 -15.82
C LEU A 107 5.00 4.40 -16.47
N ILE A 108 4.33 5.25 -15.67
CA ILE A 108 3.31 6.18 -16.15
C ILE A 108 3.86 7.59 -16.43
N GLU A 109 5.17 7.78 -16.33
CA GLU A 109 5.85 9.07 -16.51
C GLU A 109 5.24 10.20 -15.65
N TYR A 110 4.79 9.88 -14.44
CA TYR A 110 4.11 10.80 -13.53
C TYR A 110 2.84 11.48 -14.12
N LYS A 111 2.31 10.99 -15.26
CA LYS A 111 1.11 11.54 -15.90
C LYS A 111 -0.13 11.26 -15.06
N ASN A 112 -0.99 12.26 -14.94
CA ASN A 112 -2.27 12.16 -14.23
C ASN A 112 -2.14 11.64 -12.79
N VAL A 113 -1.05 12.02 -12.11
CA VAL A 113 -0.81 11.74 -10.69
C VAL A 113 -1.18 12.95 -9.84
N GLU A 114 -1.80 12.69 -8.69
CA GLU A 114 -1.91 13.67 -7.61
C GLU A 114 -1.34 13.07 -6.34
N ALA A 115 -0.56 13.85 -5.60
CA ALA A 115 -0.09 13.47 -4.28
C ALA A 115 -0.24 14.61 -3.28
N TYR A 116 -0.62 14.27 -2.05
CA TYR A 116 -0.92 15.25 -1.00
C TYR A 116 -0.83 14.61 0.38
N TYR A 117 -0.61 15.43 1.41
CA TYR A 117 -0.65 14.95 2.79
C TYR A 117 -2.07 14.50 3.15
N ILE A 118 -2.19 13.46 3.97
CA ILE A 118 -3.51 12.99 4.44
C ILE A 118 -3.73 13.26 5.91
N ASP A 119 -4.96 13.67 6.24
CA ASP A 119 -5.39 13.81 7.62
C ASP A 119 -5.62 12.42 8.22
N ILE A 120 -4.87 12.10 9.28
CA ILE A 120 -4.96 10.83 9.97
C ILE A 120 -5.04 11.02 11.49
N LEU A 121 -5.82 10.14 12.12
CA LEU A 121 -6.04 10.18 13.56
C LEU A 121 -4.76 9.83 14.35
N SER A 122 -3.86 9.03 13.77
CA SER A 122 -2.61 8.58 14.41
C SER A 122 -1.60 9.71 14.60
N TYR A 123 -1.38 10.11 15.86
CA TYR A 123 -0.46 11.20 16.25
C TYR A 123 0.98 11.04 15.73
N ARG A 124 1.50 9.80 15.67
CA ARG A 124 2.90 9.55 15.25
C ARG A 124 3.17 9.75 13.76
N MET A 125 2.14 9.72 12.92
CA MET A 125 2.25 9.71 11.46
C MET A 125 1.63 10.97 10.82
N ARG A 126 0.95 11.80 11.63
CA ARG A 126 0.00 12.86 11.26
C ARG A 126 0.57 13.94 10.33
N ASP A 127 1.88 14.07 10.26
CA ASP A 127 2.55 15.14 9.50
C ASP A 127 3.44 14.65 8.36
N ASN A 128 3.62 13.33 8.21
CA ASN A 128 4.54 12.77 7.21
C ASN A 128 3.86 11.82 6.22
N LEU A 129 2.67 11.31 6.53
CA LEU A 129 1.97 10.40 5.63
C LEU A 129 1.30 11.19 4.50
N PHE A 130 1.65 10.84 3.28
CA PHE A 130 1.01 11.37 2.09
C PHE A 130 0.45 10.23 1.23
N GLU A 131 -0.58 10.58 0.48
CA GLU A 131 -1.28 9.70 -0.45
C GLU A 131 -0.87 10.06 -1.88
N ILE A 132 -0.87 9.06 -2.76
CA ILE A 132 -0.56 9.19 -4.18
C ILE A 132 -1.71 8.53 -4.93
N VAL A 133 -2.36 9.27 -5.81
CA VAL A 133 -3.55 8.86 -6.57
C VAL A 133 -3.20 8.86 -8.05
N LEU A 134 -3.40 7.72 -8.72
CA LEU A 134 -3.28 7.65 -10.17
C LEU A 134 -4.68 7.86 -10.78
N LYS A 135 -4.92 9.00 -11.41
CA LYS A 135 -6.28 9.39 -11.86
C LYS A 135 -6.80 8.57 -13.05
N ASP A 136 -5.90 8.03 -13.86
CA ASP A 136 -6.27 7.17 -15.00
C ASP A 136 -6.61 5.73 -14.61
N TYR A 137 -6.45 5.38 -13.32
CA TYR A 137 -6.59 4.00 -12.85
C TYR A 137 -7.62 3.93 -11.71
N GLU A 138 -8.59 3.04 -11.87
CA GLU A 138 -9.65 2.86 -10.90
C GLU A 138 -9.11 2.41 -9.53
N LYS A 139 -9.43 3.21 -8.48
CA LYS A 139 -9.10 2.93 -7.07
C LYS A 139 -7.61 2.72 -6.81
N MET A 140 -6.76 3.38 -7.60
CA MET A 140 -5.32 3.23 -7.52
C MET A 140 -4.70 4.29 -6.62
N ILE A 141 -4.66 3.93 -5.33
CA ILE A 141 -4.27 4.83 -4.25
C ILE A 141 -3.17 4.17 -3.42
N PHE A 142 -2.04 4.86 -3.30
CA PHE A 142 -0.88 4.46 -2.50
C PHE A 142 -0.66 5.43 -1.35
N HIS A 143 0.06 4.98 -0.32
CA HIS A 143 0.49 5.86 0.76
C HIS A 143 1.90 5.51 1.22
N THR A 144 2.65 6.53 1.60
CA THR A 144 4.00 6.37 2.13
C THR A 144 4.43 7.60 2.95
N ILE A 145 5.49 7.42 3.74
CA ILE A 145 6.20 8.49 4.45
C ILE A 145 7.60 8.71 3.87
N ASN A 146 7.90 8.04 2.74
CA ASN A 146 9.23 8.01 2.18
C ASN A 146 9.58 9.34 1.53
N GLU A 147 10.55 10.03 2.12
CA GLU A 147 10.96 11.37 1.67
C GLU A 147 11.55 11.34 0.26
N ASN A 148 12.24 10.27 -0.15
CA ASN A 148 12.76 10.16 -1.52
C ASN A 148 11.62 10.17 -2.54
N ILE A 149 10.55 9.40 -2.28
CA ILE A 149 9.36 9.41 -3.14
C ILE A 149 8.75 10.81 -3.19
N LYS A 150 8.68 11.51 -2.06
CA LYS A 150 8.20 12.90 -2.02
C LYS A 150 9.03 13.81 -2.92
N GLN A 151 10.36 13.71 -2.87
CA GLN A 151 11.25 14.51 -3.71
C GLN A 151 11.03 14.23 -5.21
N HIS A 152 10.80 12.97 -5.59
CA HIS A 152 10.44 12.62 -6.96
C HIS A 152 9.10 13.24 -7.38
N LEU A 153 8.08 13.21 -6.51
CA LEU A 153 6.76 13.80 -6.79
C LEU A 153 6.83 15.34 -6.90
N ILE A 154 7.60 16.00 -6.04
CA ILE A 154 7.85 17.45 -6.09
C ILE A 154 8.58 17.82 -7.38
N SER A 155 9.65 17.09 -7.72
CA SER A 155 10.45 17.36 -8.93
C SER A 155 9.65 17.21 -10.23
N ASN A 156 8.59 16.40 -10.21
CA ASN A 156 7.68 16.21 -11.33
C ASN A 156 6.40 17.07 -11.24
N ASN A 157 6.32 18.02 -10.30
CA ASN A 157 5.18 18.93 -10.10
C ASN A 157 3.82 18.23 -9.85
N VAL A 158 3.84 17.04 -9.23
CA VAL A 158 2.62 16.27 -8.90
C VAL A 158 2.34 16.18 -7.40
N PHE A 159 3.13 16.87 -6.57
CA PHE A 159 2.94 16.95 -5.13
C PHE A 159 2.35 18.29 -4.70
N GLU A 160 1.17 18.25 -4.09
CA GLU A 160 0.53 19.40 -3.47
C GLU A 160 0.77 19.37 -1.96
N PRO A 161 1.47 20.36 -1.37
CA PRO A 161 1.78 20.38 0.06
C PRO A 161 0.58 20.82 0.92
N ILE A 162 -0.60 20.30 0.62
CA ILE A 162 -1.85 20.52 1.37
C ILE A 162 -2.29 19.23 2.05
N LYS A 163 -3.02 19.37 3.16
CA LYS A 163 -3.67 18.23 3.83
C LYS A 163 -5.07 18.03 3.27
N LYS A 164 -5.38 16.80 2.86
CA LYS A 164 -6.73 16.39 2.42
C LYS A 164 -7.22 15.20 3.24
N LYS A 165 -8.53 14.97 3.24
CA LYS A 165 -9.09 13.70 3.72
C LYS A 165 -8.64 12.58 2.77
N SER A 166 -8.17 11.45 3.30
CA SER A 166 -7.76 10.31 2.48
C SER A 166 -8.93 9.78 1.65
N LEU A 167 -8.70 9.42 0.39
CA LEU A 167 -9.73 8.78 -0.44
C LEU A 167 -10.07 7.37 0.05
N ILE A 168 -9.23 6.80 0.91
CA ILE A 168 -9.38 5.48 1.52
C ILE A 168 -9.57 5.57 3.04
N ASP A 169 -10.13 6.70 3.50
CA ASP A 169 -10.44 6.97 4.90
C ASP A 169 -11.22 5.84 5.57
N SER A 170 -12.13 5.20 4.83
CA SER A 170 -13.00 4.08 5.26
C SER A 170 -12.22 2.93 5.90
N TYR A 171 -10.95 2.71 5.52
CA TYR A 171 -10.07 1.74 6.15
C TYR A 171 -8.73 2.27 6.66
N VAL A 172 -8.31 3.48 6.29
CA VAL A 172 -7.07 4.07 6.84
C VAL A 172 -7.29 4.61 8.27
N ASN A 173 -8.42 5.26 8.56
CA ASN A 173 -8.64 5.94 9.84
C ASN A 173 -9.54 5.21 10.84
N LYS A 174 -10.23 4.12 10.47
CA LYS A 174 -10.97 3.30 11.46
C LYS A 174 -9.98 2.58 12.40
N GLY A 175 -10.17 2.65 13.72
CA GLY A 175 -9.38 1.86 14.69
C GLY A 175 -9.46 0.35 14.43
N TYR A 176 -8.49 -0.40 14.91
CA TYR A 176 -8.56 -1.87 14.99
C TYR A 176 -9.32 -2.29 16.25
#